data_AF-Q1YU98-F1
#
_entry.id   AF-Q1YU98-F1
#
_cell.length_a   1.000
_cell.length_b   1.000
_cell.length_c   1.000
_cell.angle_alpha   90.00
_cell.angle_beta   90.00
_cell.angle_gamma   90.00
#
_symmetry.space_group_name_H-M   'P 1'
#
loop_
_entity.id
_entity.type
_entity.pdbx_description
1 polymer ?
#
loop_
_entity_poly.entity_id
_entity_poly.type
_entity_poly.pdbx_seq_one_letter_code
_entity_poly.pdbx_strand_id
1 'polypeptide(L)'
;MNATINLLKIFKQPILIGLTSVILAACGGGGGSGSTPAPTPNPTPADTTAPVISISGAQALTIEQGTAYSDAGATATDDVDGAVTVSTTGSVISSSAGEYTLTYSATDAAGNTATETRVVTVTAVATVDTLVVFDQGVVGSTWDLGLNGYDQEKDYAECSDDGGAACPNISWDLVTDLDRGTVLQVSHSSAGKVAAVYAKTSVPYNAAAYAGGNIIFDVKIVSGDSALSMKVDCIYPCSSGNYGLNSIDSADWQTLTVPVNDLVGQDLNLATIDTGIVIWASAYTNSVFQLDNVRWEAAPGGPTTDPGTGPINDNWVNPNFTGYTTPTSYSGYSLLWSDEFSGSTLNTTEWNYDIGTGDNGWGNDEEQYYRRENASLQEGLLIIEAKEENFGNRSYTSSRIKTQGKFNFKYGRVDIRAAMPKGKGMWPALWMLGENITSIGWPYSGEIDIMEMVGGSGLENRTVGTAHWNSGGTYQADGVTKQPYAPASFGDTKTLSGGETLANAFHVFSLVWTSSRLTWYIDDVQYHTMAINSSAELSAFQKEFFLIFNVAVGGRWPGSPNSNTTFPQRMLVDYVRVFQEN
;
A
#
# COMPACT_ATOMS: atom_id res chain seq x y z
N MET A 1 -33.38 34.93 4.63
CA MET A 1 -32.95 35.99 3.70
C MET A 1 -32.42 35.29 2.46
N ASN A 2 -32.87 35.68 1.27
CA ASN A 2 -32.46 35.02 0.03
C ASN A 2 -31.16 35.66 -0.50
N ALA A 3 -30.21 34.85 -0.95
CA ALA A 3 -29.10 35.28 -1.78
C ALA A 3 -28.90 34.25 -2.89
N THR A 4 -29.44 34.56 -4.06
CA THR A 4 -29.35 33.74 -5.28
C THR A 4 -28.01 34.01 -5.97
N ILE A 5 -27.26 32.97 -6.34
CA ILE A 5 -26.08 33.11 -7.22
C ILE A 5 -26.40 32.48 -8.58
N ASN A 6 -26.22 33.27 -9.65
CA ASN A 6 -26.51 32.86 -11.03
C ASN A 6 -25.38 31.98 -11.58
N LEU A 7 -25.71 30.77 -12.05
CA LEU A 7 -24.83 30.00 -12.93
C LEU A 7 -25.01 30.46 -14.39
N LEU A 8 -23.94 30.98 -15.00
CA LEU A 8 -23.93 31.36 -16.41
C LEU A 8 -23.67 30.12 -17.28
N LYS A 9 -24.63 29.72 -18.12
CA LYS A 9 -24.44 28.67 -19.14
C LYS A 9 -23.77 29.26 -20.37
N ILE A 10 -22.69 28.62 -20.86
CA ILE A 10 -22.15 28.85 -22.21
C ILE A 10 -22.12 27.52 -22.95
N PHE A 11 -22.67 27.51 -24.17
CA PHE A 11 -22.79 26.34 -25.03
C PHE A 11 -21.47 26.05 -25.77
N LYS A 12 -21.11 24.76 -25.91
CA LYS A 12 -20.19 24.28 -26.95
C LYS A 12 -20.98 23.65 -28.10
N GLN A 13 -20.78 24.11 -29.34
CA GLN A 13 -20.95 23.31 -30.56
C GLN A 13 -19.96 23.79 -31.64
N PRO A 14 -19.55 22.90 -32.57
CA PRO A 14 -18.42 23.13 -33.48
C PRO A 14 -18.84 23.78 -34.81
N ILE A 15 -17.87 24.37 -35.52
CA ILE A 15 -18.04 24.84 -36.90
C ILE A 15 -17.11 24.05 -37.83
N LEU A 16 -17.73 23.41 -38.81
CA LEU A 16 -17.11 22.74 -39.95
C LEU A 16 -17.40 23.59 -41.19
N ILE A 17 -16.38 24.06 -41.91
CA ILE A 17 -16.56 24.68 -43.24
C ILE A 17 -15.46 24.17 -44.18
N GLY A 18 -15.87 23.37 -45.17
CA GLY A 18 -15.13 23.20 -46.42
C GLY A 18 -15.76 24.06 -47.51
N LEU A 19 -14.96 24.59 -48.43
CA LEU A 19 -15.47 25.25 -49.63
C LEU A 19 -14.58 24.96 -50.85
N THR A 20 -15.12 24.20 -51.80
CA THR A 20 -14.66 24.14 -53.19
C THR A 20 -15.47 25.12 -54.03
N SER A 21 -14.83 25.80 -55.00
CA SER A 21 -15.54 26.37 -56.16
C SER A 21 -14.63 26.75 -57.33
N VAL A 22 -15.21 26.70 -58.53
CA VAL A 22 -14.66 26.88 -59.88
C VAL A 22 -15.76 27.63 -60.67
N ILE A 23 -15.55 28.40 -61.74
CA ILE A 23 -14.48 28.54 -62.75
C ILE A 23 -14.45 30.02 -63.20
N LEU A 24 -13.38 30.52 -63.83
CA LEU A 24 -13.54 31.16 -65.15
C LEU A 24 -12.24 31.27 -65.97
N ALA A 25 -12.37 31.14 -67.29
CA ALA A 25 -11.32 31.33 -68.28
C ALA A 25 -11.51 32.66 -69.04
N ALA A 26 -10.42 33.26 -69.50
CA ALA A 26 -10.43 34.33 -70.49
C ALA A 26 -9.27 34.13 -71.48
N CYS A 27 -9.52 34.44 -72.76
CA CYS A 27 -8.57 34.26 -73.86
C CYS A 27 -8.11 35.63 -74.37
N GLY A 28 -6.83 35.75 -74.73
CA GLY A 28 -6.27 36.97 -75.34
C GLY A 28 -4.85 36.72 -75.83
N GLY A 29 -4.63 36.82 -77.14
CA GLY A 29 -3.32 36.58 -77.77
C GLY A 29 -2.62 37.86 -78.23
N GLY A 30 -1.32 37.77 -78.49
CA GLY A 30 -0.51 38.83 -79.07
C GLY A 30 0.97 38.47 -79.04
N GLY A 31 1.60 38.32 -80.20
CA GLY A 31 3.01 37.91 -80.31
C GLY A 31 4.00 39.07 -80.22
N GLY A 32 5.21 38.80 -79.72
CA GLY A 32 6.34 39.73 -79.72
C GLY A 32 7.64 39.02 -79.35
N SER A 33 8.67 39.14 -80.19
CA SER A 33 9.97 38.48 -80.01
C SER A 33 10.92 39.32 -79.14
N GLY A 34 11.57 38.71 -78.15
CA GLY A 34 12.72 39.34 -77.47
C GLY A 34 13.16 38.65 -76.18
N SER A 35 14.40 38.14 -76.17
CA SER A 35 15.24 37.79 -75.01
C SER A 35 14.58 37.13 -73.79
N THR A 36 14.89 35.84 -73.58
CA THR A 36 14.67 35.13 -72.30
C THR A 36 15.39 35.84 -71.14
N PRO A 37 14.69 36.32 -70.10
CA PRO A 37 15.31 36.62 -68.82
C PRO A 37 15.80 35.33 -68.17
N ALA A 38 16.86 35.38 -67.38
CA ALA A 38 17.19 34.28 -66.48
C ALA A 38 16.01 34.05 -65.51
N PRO A 39 15.71 32.80 -65.11
CA PRO A 39 14.68 32.56 -64.11
C PRO A 39 15.08 33.26 -62.81
N THR A 40 14.27 34.21 -62.37
CA THR A 40 14.30 34.67 -60.98
C THR A 40 14.09 33.45 -60.08
N PRO A 41 14.80 33.31 -58.95
CA PRO A 41 14.50 32.27 -57.99
C PRO A 41 13.00 32.33 -57.67
N ASN A 42 12.31 31.21 -57.82
CA ASN A 42 10.95 31.08 -57.31
C ASN A 42 11.05 31.37 -55.80
N PRO A 43 10.29 32.34 -55.24
CA PRO A 43 10.35 32.59 -53.81
C PRO A 43 10.07 31.27 -53.09
N THR A 44 10.96 30.90 -52.17
CA THR A 44 10.74 29.75 -51.29
C THR A 44 9.36 29.93 -50.67
N PRO A 45 8.50 28.88 -50.61
CA PRO A 45 7.22 28.98 -49.95
C PRO A 45 7.41 29.60 -48.57
N ALA A 46 6.60 30.61 -48.24
CA ALA A 46 6.65 31.21 -46.91
C ALA A 46 6.30 30.12 -45.91
N ASP A 47 7.14 29.98 -44.89
CA ASP A 47 6.87 29.09 -43.78
C ASP A 47 5.66 29.59 -42.98
N THR A 48 4.82 28.65 -42.57
CA THR A 48 3.55 28.84 -41.85
C THR A 48 3.31 27.75 -40.80
N THR A 49 4.27 26.84 -40.61
CA THR A 49 4.19 25.78 -39.60
C THR A 49 4.63 26.35 -38.25
N ALA A 50 4.03 25.92 -37.15
CA ALA A 50 4.48 26.31 -35.82
C ALA A 50 5.38 25.21 -35.21
N PRO A 51 6.42 25.57 -34.43
CA PRO A 51 7.31 24.61 -33.81
C PRO A 51 6.56 23.66 -32.85
N VAL A 52 6.91 22.39 -32.85
CA VAL A 52 6.35 21.39 -31.93
C VAL A 52 7.15 21.39 -30.63
N ILE A 53 6.49 21.73 -29.51
CA ILE A 53 7.11 21.68 -28.16
C ILE A 53 6.96 20.27 -27.58
N SER A 54 8.05 19.76 -26.98
CA SER A 54 8.08 18.52 -26.20
C SER A 54 8.50 18.82 -24.76
N ILE A 55 7.56 18.68 -23.81
CA ILE A 55 7.84 18.86 -22.38
C ILE A 55 8.70 17.69 -21.87
N SER A 56 9.79 17.99 -21.15
CA SER A 56 10.68 16.99 -20.57
C SER A 56 10.13 16.51 -19.22
N GLY A 57 9.64 15.27 -19.18
CA GLY A 57 8.98 14.71 -17.98
C GLY A 57 7.48 15.02 -17.92
N ALA A 58 6.89 14.93 -16.73
CA ALA A 58 5.44 15.00 -16.57
C ALA A 58 4.84 16.40 -16.86
N GLN A 59 3.75 16.44 -17.64
CA GLN A 59 2.94 17.63 -17.91
C GLN A 59 2.06 18.06 -16.73
N ALA A 60 1.66 17.12 -15.87
CA ALA A 60 0.98 17.40 -14.61
C ALA A 60 1.68 16.61 -13.50
N LEU A 61 1.92 17.25 -12.35
CA LEU A 61 2.55 16.60 -11.20
C LEU A 61 2.05 17.21 -9.88
N THR A 62 2.08 16.41 -8.82
CA THR A 62 1.70 16.81 -7.47
C THR A 62 2.89 16.66 -6.53
N ILE A 63 3.11 17.65 -5.65
CA ILE A 63 4.14 17.63 -4.60
C ILE A 63 3.54 18.09 -3.27
N GLU A 64 4.13 17.66 -2.16
CA GLU A 64 3.74 18.15 -0.84
C GLU A 64 4.38 19.51 -0.53
N GLN A 65 3.65 20.38 0.16
CA GLN A 65 4.12 21.68 0.63
C GLN A 65 5.43 21.55 1.43
N GLY A 66 6.45 22.31 1.01
CA GLY A 66 7.81 22.26 1.54
C GLY A 66 8.79 21.43 0.71
N THR A 67 8.29 20.56 -0.18
CA THR A 67 9.15 19.76 -1.08
C THR A 67 9.91 20.67 -2.05
N ALA A 68 11.20 20.44 -2.25
CA ALA A 68 11.99 21.19 -3.23
C ALA A 68 11.56 20.84 -4.66
N TYR A 69 11.19 21.83 -5.46
CA TYR A 69 10.82 21.65 -6.87
C TYR A 69 11.85 22.29 -7.81
N SER A 70 12.25 21.55 -8.83
CA SER A 70 13.03 22.05 -9.97
C SER A 70 12.33 21.62 -11.25
N ASP A 71 12.15 22.55 -12.20
CA ASP A 71 11.57 22.20 -13.48
C ASP A 71 12.54 21.38 -14.33
N ALA A 72 12.00 20.44 -15.10
CA ALA A 72 12.76 19.60 -16.03
C ALA A 72 12.82 20.20 -17.45
N GLY A 73 12.08 21.28 -17.72
CA GLY A 73 12.12 22.04 -18.97
C GLY A 73 11.32 21.42 -20.11
N ALA A 74 11.58 21.94 -21.32
CA ALA A 74 11.01 21.48 -22.57
C ALA A 74 11.96 21.80 -23.75
N THR A 75 11.81 21.08 -24.85
CA THR A 75 12.51 21.33 -26.12
C THR A 75 11.49 21.67 -27.21
N ALA A 76 11.93 22.24 -28.33
CA ALA A 76 11.06 22.48 -29.48
C ALA A 76 11.77 22.17 -30.81
N THR A 77 11.01 21.65 -31.77
CA THR A 77 11.50 21.40 -33.13
C THR A 77 10.50 21.86 -34.18
N ASP A 78 10.99 22.50 -35.22
CA ASP A 78 10.28 22.98 -36.39
C ASP A 78 10.70 22.19 -37.66
N ASP A 79 9.84 22.14 -38.69
CA ASP A 79 10.11 21.40 -39.93
C ASP A 79 10.98 22.14 -40.95
N VAL A 80 11.17 23.46 -40.79
CA VAL A 80 12.05 24.31 -41.60
C VAL A 80 13.30 24.72 -40.81
N ASP A 81 13.15 25.22 -39.59
CA ASP A 81 14.24 25.77 -38.77
C ASP A 81 14.97 24.72 -37.90
N GLY A 82 14.41 23.53 -37.72
CA GLY A 82 15.00 22.48 -36.89
C GLY A 82 14.85 22.78 -35.39
N ALA A 83 15.95 22.88 -34.63
CA ALA A 83 15.85 23.06 -33.18
C ALA A 83 15.53 24.53 -32.79
N VAL A 84 14.37 24.76 -32.16
CA VAL A 84 13.91 26.08 -31.74
C VAL A 84 14.11 26.30 -30.25
N THR A 85 14.45 27.52 -29.84
CA THR A 85 14.66 27.85 -28.42
C THR A 85 13.33 27.95 -27.70
N VAL A 86 13.21 27.24 -26.56
CA VAL A 86 12.06 27.36 -25.66
C VAL A 86 12.33 28.42 -24.59
N SER A 87 11.33 29.27 -24.36
CA SER A 87 11.28 30.17 -23.21
C SER A 87 10.26 29.66 -22.19
N THR A 88 10.62 29.69 -20.90
CA THR A 88 9.72 29.26 -19.80
C THR A 88 9.29 30.46 -18.97
N THR A 89 8.01 30.54 -18.64
CA THR A 89 7.43 31.56 -17.75
C THR A 89 6.55 30.91 -16.67
N GLY A 90 6.32 31.62 -15.57
CA GLY A 90 5.69 31.07 -14.37
C GLY A 90 6.72 30.60 -13.32
N SER A 91 6.24 30.26 -12.13
CA SER A 91 7.06 29.73 -11.03
C SER A 91 6.21 28.91 -10.06
N VAL A 92 6.81 27.88 -9.47
CA VAL A 92 6.19 27.05 -8.42
C VAL A 92 6.65 27.53 -7.06
N ILE A 93 5.72 27.84 -6.16
CA ILE A 93 6.03 28.22 -4.78
C ILE A 93 5.73 27.03 -3.88
N SER A 94 6.66 26.08 -3.78
CA SER A 94 6.39 24.83 -3.04
C SER A 94 6.17 25.02 -1.54
N SER A 95 6.53 26.17 -0.95
CA SER A 95 6.21 26.49 0.45
C SER A 95 4.74 26.88 0.70
N SER A 96 3.91 26.95 -0.34
CA SER A 96 2.47 27.24 -0.23
C SER A 96 1.65 26.24 -1.04
N ALA A 97 0.58 25.72 -0.45
CA ALA A 97 -0.38 24.92 -1.20
C ALA A 97 -1.06 25.75 -2.30
N GLY A 98 -1.36 25.11 -3.44
CA GLY A 98 -1.96 25.76 -4.61
C GLY A 98 -1.59 25.09 -5.93
N GLU A 99 -2.22 25.52 -7.02
CA GLU A 99 -1.89 25.10 -8.38
C GLU A 99 -0.99 26.15 -9.05
N TYR A 100 0.12 25.70 -9.63
CA TYR A 100 1.13 26.55 -10.27
C TYR A 100 1.31 26.11 -11.73
N THR A 101 1.18 27.06 -12.67
CA THR A 101 1.39 26.79 -14.10
C THR A 101 2.75 27.31 -14.55
N LEU A 102 3.52 26.45 -15.22
CA LEU A 102 4.64 26.85 -16.06
C LEU A 102 4.19 26.84 -17.52
N THR A 103 4.51 27.90 -18.27
CA THR A 103 4.19 28.01 -19.70
C THR A 103 5.49 28.05 -20.49
N TYR A 104 5.62 27.09 -21.40
CA TYR A 104 6.70 26.99 -22.39
C TYR A 104 6.24 27.61 -23.69
N SER A 105 7.04 28.49 -24.28
CA SER A 105 6.74 29.16 -25.55
C SER A 105 7.93 29.10 -26.48
N ALA A 106 7.68 28.71 -27.73
CA ALA A 106 8.66 28.68 -28.82
C ALA A 106 8.17 29.55 -29.99
N THR A 107 9.11 30.17 -30.70
CA THR A 107 8.85 31.00 -31.88
C THR A 107 9.96 30.77 -32.88
N ASP A 108 9.59 30.40 -34.11
CA ASP A 108 10.51 30.18 -35.23
C ASP A 108 10.98 31.50 -35.87
N ALA A 109 11.80 31.43 -36.93
CA ALA A 109 12.32 32.60 -37.64
C ALA A 109 11.29 33.28 -38.57
N ALA A 110 10.22 32.58 -38.96
CA ALA A 110 9.10 33.13 -39.73
C ALA A 110 8.10 33.88 -38.83
N GLY A 111 8.11 33.62 -37.53
CA GLY A 111 7.28 34.23 -36.51
C GLY A 111 6.06 33.39 -36.11
N ASN A 112 5.97 32.11 -36.49
CA ASN A 112 4.90 31.24 -35.97
C ASN A 112 5.24 30.81 -34.54
N THR A 113 4.21 30.57 -33.74
CA THR A 113 4.35 30.41 -32.28
C THR A 113 3.62 29.18 -31.78
N ALA A 114 4.25 28.44 -30.88
CA ALA A 114 3.60 27.39 -30.10
C ALA A 114 3.76 27.62 -28.60
N THR A 115 2.80 27.10 -27.84
CA THR A 115 2.77 27.20 -26.37
C THR A 115 2.27 25.90 -25.77
N GLU A 116 2.96 25.40 -24.75
CA GLU A 116 2.56 24.24 -23.95
C GLU A 116 2.68 24.56 -22.47
N THR A 117 1.94 23.86 -21.61
CA THR A 117 1.94 24.11 -20.16
C THR A 117 2.26 22.89 -19.33
N ARG A 118 2.92 23.11 -18.19
CA ARG A 118 3.02 22.17 -17.09
C ARG A 118 2.23 22.69 -15.90
N VAL A 119 1.45 21.82 -15.26
CA VAL A 119 0.72 22.12 -14.02
C VAL A 119 1.39 21.40 -12.85
N VAL A 120 1.69 22.16 -11.79
CA VAL A 120 2.26 21.65 -10.54
C VAL A 120 1.30 21.95 -9.40
N THR A 121 0.72 20.90 -8.82
CA THR A 121 -0.17 21.00 -7.66
C THR A 121 0.65 20.82 -6.39
N VAL A 122 0.68 21.84 -5.53
CA VAL A 122 1.25 21.74 -4.19
C VAL A 122 0.12 21.44 -3.21
N THR A 123 0.14 20.27 -2.57
CA THR A 123 -0.82 19.90 -1.53
C THR A 123 -0.37 20.41 -0.17
N ALA A 124 -1.28 20.92 0.65
CA ALA A 124 -0.95 21.38 2.00
C ALA A 124 -0.47 20.22 2.88
N VAL A 125 0.48 20.48 3.78
CA VAL A 125 0.79 19.55 4.88
C VAL A 125 -0.43 19.49 5.79
N ALA A 126 -0.94 18.29 6.06
CA ALA A 126 -2.04 18.11 7.00
C ALA A 126 -1.57 18.39 8.43
N THR A 127 -2.28 19.25 9.15
CA THR A 127 -2.07 19.42 10.60
C THR A 127 -2.68 18.22 11.32
N VAL A 128 -1.84 17.37 11.91
CA VAL A 128 -2.28 16.23 12.73
C VAL A 128 -2.67 16.67 14.13
N ASP A 129 -3.81 16.20 14.63
CA ASP A 129 -4.24 16.40 16.01
C ASP A 129 -3.29 15.65 16.96
N THR A 130 -2.95 16.26 18.10
CA THR A 130 -2.01 15.68 19.08
C THR A 130 -2.59 15.63 20.49
N LEU A 131 -2.30 14.55 21.21
CA LEU A 131 -2.60 14.36 22.63
C LEU A 131 -1.28 14.19 23.38
N VAL A 132 -0.84 15.25 24.05
CA VAL A 132 0.38 15.22 24.87
C VAL A 132 0.17 14.33 26.09
N VAL A 133 1.17 13.49 26.37
CA VAL A 133 1.27 12.66 27.58
C VAL A 133 2.28 13.25 28.54
N PHE A 134 3.48 13.58 28.05
CA PHE A 134 4.52 14.26 28.81
C PHE A 134 5.41 15.07 27.87
N ASP A 135 5.63 16.35 28.17
CA ASP A 135 6.50 17.24 27.40
C ASP A 135 7.16 18.26 28.35
N GLN A 136 8.48 18.44 28.25
CA GLN A 136 9.22 19.49 28.96
C GLN A 136 8.98 19.55 30.48
N GLY A 137 8.87 18.39 31.13
CA GLY A 137 8.63 18.28 32.57
C GLY A 137 7.15 18.35 32.98
N VAL A 138 6.23 18.46 32.03
CA VAL A 138 4.80 18.63 32.27
C VAL A 138 4.01 17.43 31.76
N VAL A 139 3.22 16.82 32.64
CA VAL A 139 2.23 15.80 32.25
C VAL A 139 1.05 16.48 31.56
N GLY A 140 0.61 15.93 30.42
CA GLY A 140 -0.51 16.47 29.65
C GLY A 140 -1.81 16.48 30.46
N SER A 141 -2.63 17.53 30.32
CA SER A 141 -3.79 17.79 31.19
C SER A 141 -4.91 16.75 31.13
N THR A 142 -4.93 15.87 30.13
CA THR A 142 -5.82 14.70 30.08
C THR A 142 -5.47 13.68 31.17
N TRP A 143 -4.20 13.57 31.55
CA TRP A 143 -3.67 12.63 32.54
C TRP A 143 -3.62 13.29 33.92
N ASP A 144 -4.80 13.66 34.41
CA ASP A 144 -5.03 14.46 35.62
C ASP A 144 -4.59 13.78 36.93
N LEU A 145 -4.31 12.47 36.92
CA LEU A 145 -3.72 11.74 38.04
C LEU A 145 -2.18 11.69 37.98
N GLY A 146 -1.55 12.35 37.01
CA GLY A 146 -0.11 12.53 36.94
C GLY A 146 0.67 11.24 36.63
N LEU A 147 1.94 11.24 37.03
CA LEU A 147 2.83 10.09 36.91
C LEU A 147 2.70 9.18 38.14
N ASN A 148 2.55 7.90 37.87
CA ASN A 148 2.35 6.85 38.85
C ASN A 148 3.23 5.65 38.44
N GLY A 149 3.39 4.68 39.35
CA GLY A 149 4.01 3.41 39.02
C GLY A 149 3.31 2.23 39.70
N TYR A 150 3.69 1.01 39.31
CA TYR A 150 3.31 -0.22 40.01
C TYR A 150 4.53 -1.11 40.21
N ASP A 151 4.48 -2.01 41.21
CA ASP A 151 5.59 -2.91 41.53
C ASP A 151 5.10 -4.31 41.92
N GLN A 152 5.60 -5.33 41.22
CA GLN A 152 5.33 -6.76 41.49
C GLN A 152 5.71 -7.19 42.91
N GLU A 153 6.74 -6.60 43.53
CA GLU A 153 7.12 -6.93 44.91
C GLU A 153 6.03 -6.51 45.92
N LYS A 154 5.16 -5.58 45.53
CA LYS A 154 3.98 -5.15 46.28
C LYS A 154 2.67 -5.74 45.73
N ASP A 155 2.73 -6.89 45.07
CA ASP A 155 1.57 -7.53 44.42
C ASP A 155 0.89 -6.60 43.38
N TYR A 156 1.71 -5.87 42.64
CA TYR A 156 1.32 -4.86 41.64
C TYR A 156 0.54 -3.65 42.20
N ALA A 157 0.64 -3.38 43.51
CA ALA A 157 0.05 -2.19 44.10
C ALA A 157 0.65 -0.89 43.52
N GLU A 158 -0.21 0.12 43.34
CA GLU A 158 0.17 1.43 42.80
C GLU A 158 1.07 2.23 43.79
N CYS A 159 1.97 3.02 43.21
CA CYS A 159 2.76 4.07 43.84
C CYS A 159 2.35 5.37 43.13
N SER A 160 1.61 6.23 43.81
CA SER A 160 0.91 7.34 43.15
C SER A 160 1.53 8.69 43.50
N ASP A 161 2.01 9.39 42.47
CA ASP A 161 2.54 10.76 42.55
C ASP A 161 3.60 10.97 43.66
N ASP A 162 4.44 9.97 43.88
CA ASP A 162 5.43 9.93 44.96
C ASP A 162 6.88 9.76 44.48
N GLY A 163 7.12 9.88 43.17
CA GLY A 163 8.43 9.61 42.54
C GLY A 163 8.89 8.16 42.65
N GLY A 164 8.01 7.24 43.06
CA GLY A 164 8.35 5.86 43.39
C GLY A 164 8.85 5.67 44.83
N ALA A 165 8.68 6.64 45.72
CA ALA A 165 9.08 6.50 47.13
C ALA A 165 8.45 5.27 47.84
N ALA A 166 7.27 4.84 47.41
CA ALA A 166 6.62 3.61 47.87
C ALA A 166 6.93 2.36 47.01
N CYS A 167 7.71 2.46 45.94
CA CYS A 167 8.01 1.39 44.99
C CYS A 167 9.48 0.90 45.13
N PRO A 168 9.72 -0.33 45.62
CA PRO A 168 11.07 -0.87 45.78
C PRO A 168 11.91 -0.95 44.49
N ASN A 169 11.27 -1.15 43.34
CA ASN A 169 11.92 -1.57 42.09
C ASN A 169 11.84 -0.56 40.94
N ILE A 170 11.13 0.56 41.14
CA ILE A 170 11.07 1.65 40.17
C ILE A 170 10.91 3.01 40.83
N SER A 171 11.63 4.01 40.32
CA SER A 171 11.47 5.42 40.69
C SER A 171 11.44 6.31 39.45
N TRP A 172 10.90 7.52 39.60
CA TRP A 172 10.90 8.52 38.54
C TRP A 172 11.11 9.94 39.08
N ASP A 173 11.96 10.69 38.39
CA ASP A 173 12.37 12.04 38.77
C ASP A 173 12.37 12.97 37.55
N LEU A 174 12.10 14.26 37.76
CA LEU A 174 12.34 15.29 36.75
C LEU A 174 13.79 15.76 36.83
N VAL A 175 14.53 15.65 35.73
CA VAL A 175 15.94 16.02 35.65
C VAL A 175 16.20 16.99 34.50
N THR A 176 17.28 17.76 34.58
CA THR A 176 17.71 18.64 33.49
C THR A 176 18.68 17.90 32.56
N ASP A 177 18.28 17.71 31.31
CA ASP A 177 19.14 17.30 30.20
C ASP A 177 19.57 18.53 29.38
N LEU A 178 20.78 18.47 28.79
CA LEU A 178 21.36 19.62 28.08
C LEU A 178 20.69 19.90 26.73
N ASP A 179 20.16 18.87 26.07
CA ASP A 179 19.61 18.96 24.72
C ASP A 179 18.07 19.10 24.75
N ARG A 180 17.42 18.50 25.77
CA ARG A 180 15.97 18.42 25.90
C ARG A 180 15.36 19.19 27.07
N GLY A 181 16.14 19.92 27.87
CA GLY A 181 15.57 20.73 28.95
C GLY A 181 15.12 19.89 30.15
N THR A 182 13.83 19.93 30.53
CA THR A 182 13.34 19.14 31.67
C THR A 182 12.73 17.83 31.18
N VAL A 183 13.31 16.71 31.58
CA VAL A 183 12.93 15.37 31.10
C VAL A 183 12.57 14.43 32.25
N LEU A 184 11.78 13.40 31.96
CA LEU A 184 11.43 12.36 32.92
C LEU A 184 12.51 11.28 32.93
N GLN A 185 13.20 11.11 34.06
CA GLN A 185 14.14 10.01 34.26
C GLN A 185 13.45 8.88 35.02
N VAL A 186 13.47 7.67 34.48
CA VAL A 186 12.96 6.43 35.11
C VAL A 186 14.14 5.55 35.49
N SER A 187 14.14 5.03 36.72
CA SER A 187 15.21 4.16 37.24
C SER A 187 14.63 2.84 37.74
N HIS A 188 15.19 1.72 37.29
CA HIS A 188 14.86 0.36 37.73
C HIS A 188 15.90 -0.20 38.71
N SER A 189 15.45 -1.03 39.65
CA SER A 189 16.34 -1.83 40.50
C SER A 189 16.90 -3.07 39.77
N SER A 190 17.89 -3.72 40.39
CA SER A 190 18.41 -5.03 39.95
C SER A 190 17.69 -6.25 40.55
N ALA A 191 16.49 -6.08 41.13
CA ALA A 191 15.80 -7.16 41.83
C ALA A 191 15.13 -8.21 40.91
N GLY A 192 15.11 -7.99 39.58
CA GLY A 192 14.43 -8.88 38.64
C GLY A 192 12.90 -8.86 38.80
N LYS A 193 12.34 -7.70 39.17
CA LYS A 193 10.90 -7.51 39.45
C LYS A 193 10.24 -6.66 38.38
N VAL A 194 9.04 -7.06 37.98
CA VAL A 194 8.21 -6.29 37.05
C VAL A 194 7.70 -5.04 37.75
N ALA A 195 8.04 -3.88 37.22
CA ALA A 195 7.55 -2.58 37.64
C ALA A 195 7.46 -1.68 36.40
N ALA A 196 6.64 -0.64 36.42
CA ALA A 196 6.54 0.32 35.31
C ALA A 196 6.06 1.69 35.78
N VAL A 197 6.40 2.74 35.03
CA VAL A 197 5.88 4.10 35.20
C VAL A 197 4.80 4.35 34.15
N TYR A 198 3.76 5.08 34.52
CA TYR A 198 2.66 5.44 33.63
C TYR A 198 2.04 6.79 33.96
N ALA A 199 1.47 7.44 32.93
CA ALA A 199 0.62 8.62 33.08
C ALA A 199 -0.85 8.19 33.09
N LYS A 200 -1.64 8.58 34.10
CA LYS A 200 -3.02 8.07 34.31
C LYS A 200 -4.07 9.18 34.31
N THR A 201 -5.28 8.85 33.89
CA THR A 201 -6.46 9.73 33.98
C THR A 201 -7.53 9.18 34.91
N SER A 202 -8.26 10.06 35.60
CA SER A 202 -9.41 9.72 36.44
C SER A 202 -10.70 9.51 35.64
N VAL A 203 -10.75 10.00 34.39
CA VAL A 203 -11.88 9.88 33.48
C VAL A 203 -11.41 9.24 32.17
N PRO A 204 -11.87 8.03 31.82
CA PRO A 204 -11.45 7.34 30.60
C PRO A 204 -11.57 8.21 29.35
N TYR A 205 -10.47 8.32 28.61
CA TYR A 205 -10.35 9.12 27.42
C TYR A 205 -10.71 8.32 26.17
N ASN A 206 -11.47 8.93 25.27
CA ASN A 206 -11.79 8.35 23.97
C ASN A 206 -10.73 8.76 22.95
N ALA A 207 -9.72 7.92 22.80
CA ALA A 207 -8.61 8.05 21.85
C ALA A 207 -8.95 7.58 20.42
N ALA A 208 -10.23 7.34 20.08
CA ALA A 208 -10.60 6.88 18.73
C ALA A 208 -10.13 7.82 17.60
N ALA A 209 -9.93 9.11 17.89
CA ALA A 209 -9.34 10.09 16.96
C ALA A 209 -7.89 9.73 16.51
N TYR A 210 -7.18 8.93 17.29
CA TYR A 210 -5.81 8.50 17.06
C TYR A 210 -5.70 7.11 16.41
N ALA A 211 -6.82 6.47 16.07
CA ALA A 211 -6.83 5.25 15.26
C ALA A 211 -6.21 5.52 13.87
N GLY A 212 -5.29 4.66 13.43
CA GLY A 212 -4.45 4.93 12.25
C GLY A 212 -3.20 5.78 12.55
N GLY A 213 -3.11 6.39 13.74
CA GLY A 213 -2.03 7.27 14.16
C GLY A 213 -0.91 6.56 14.94
N ASN A 214 -0.06 7.36 15.61
CA ASN A 214 1.12 6.88 16.32
C ASN A 214 1.18 7.41 17.75
N ILE A 215 1.80 6.65 18.66
CA ILE A 215 2.38 7.16 19.90
C ILE A 215 3.86 7.44 19.61
N ILE A 216 4.30 8.67 19.82
CA ILE A 216 5.65 9.13 19.55
C ILE A 216 6.26 9.65 20.85
N PHE A 217 7.50 9.28 21.13
CA PHE A 217 8.25 9.75 22.28
C PHE A 217 9.74 9.75 22.01
N ASP A 218 10.45 10.67 22.65
CA ASP A 218 11.90 10.70 22.64
C ASP A 218 12.43 9.94 23.86
N VAL A 219 13.46 9.11 23.66
CA VAL A 219 14.07 8.26 24.69
C VAL A 219 15.59 8.31 24.65
N LYS A 220 16.24 8.16 25.81
CA LYS A 220 17.69 8.10 25.97
C LYS A 220 18.09 7.12 27.06
N ILE A 221 18.96 6.17 26.76
CA ILE A 221 19.49 5.24 27.78
C ILE A 221 20.66 5.92 28.51
N VAL A 222 20.51 6.11 29.81
CA VAL A 222 21.54 6.72 30.68
C VAL A 222 22.50 5.65 31.19
N SER A 223 21.98 4.48 31.57
CA SER A 223 22.78 3.31 31.96
C SER A 223 21.94 2.03 31.99
N GLY A 224 22.60 0.86 31.96
CA GLY A 224 21.93 -0.45 32.06
C GLY A 224 21.52 -1.01 30.70
N ASP A 225 20.36 -1.67 30.67
CA ASP A 225 19.82 -2.32 29.48
C ASP A 225 19.14 -1.32 28.53
N SER A 226 19.20 -1.59 27.21
CA SER A 226 18.58 -0.77 26.16
C SER A 226 17.30 -1.36 25.57
N ALA A 227 16.89 -2.55 26.00
CA ALA A 227 15.59 -3.12 25.66
C ALA A 227 14.53 -2.55 26.61
N LEU A 228 13.63 -1.74 26.07
CA LEU A 228 12.45 -1.24 26.78
C LEU A 228 11.19 -1.98 26.30
N SER A 229 10.15 -1.92 27.12
CA SER A 229 8.81 -2.36 26.74
C SER A 229 7.81 -1.31 27.18
N MET A 230 6.72 -1.20 26.42
CA MET A 230 5.60 -0.34 26.77
C MET A 230 4.27 -1.06 26.61
N LYS A 231 3.22 -0.45 27.13
CA LYS A 231 1.83 -0.78 26.83
C LYS A 231 0.97 0.46 26.97
N VAL A 232 -0.29 0.33 26.56
CA VAL A 232 -1.36 1.25 26.92
C VAL A 232 -2.44 0.41 27.60
N ASP A 233 -2.97 0.92 28.70
CA ASP A 233 -4.11 0.34 29.38
C ASP A 233 -5.39 1.12 29.10
N CYS A 234 -6.49 0.40 29.20
CA CYS A 234 -7.86 0.88 29.14
C CYS A 234 -8.62 0.26 30.32
N ILE A 235 -9.86 0.73 30.56
CA ILE A 235 -10.67 0.22 31.69
C ILE A 235 -10.66 -1.32 31.74
N TYR A 236 -10.13 -1.87 32.84
CA TYR A 236 -9.99 -3.31 33.07
C TYR A 236 -11.26 -4.10 32.66
N PRO A 237 -11.14 -5.23 31.93
CA PRO A 237 -9.93 -6.03 31.69
C PRO A 237 -9.10 -5.66 30.45
N CYS A 238 -9.32 -4.47 29.89
CA CYS A 238 -8.72 -4.01 28.63
C CYS A 238 -7.24 -3.59 28.78
N SER A 239 -6.38 -3.97 27.83
CA SER A 239 -4.96 -3.57 27.77
C SER A 239 -4.42 -3.88 26.38
N SER A 240 -3.37 -3.20 25.92
CA SER A 240 -2.66 -3.54 24.67
C SER A 240 -1.73 -4.74 24.77
N GLY A 241 -1.64 -5.40 25.93
CA GLY A 241 -0.55 -6.33 26.21
C GLY A 241 0.83 -5.65 26.18
N ASN A 242 1.89 -6.44 26.35
CA ASN A 242 3.26 -5.91 26.37
C ASN A 242 3.78 -5.74 24.93
N TYR A 243 4.05 -4.50 24.53
CA TYR A 243 4.71 -4.16 23.28
C TYR A 243 6.22 -3.99 23.52
N GLY A 244 7.03 -4.86 22.92
CA GLY A 244 8.49 -4.76 22.98
C GLY A 244 8.99 -3.65 22.05
N LEU A 245 9.88 -2.79 22.55
CA LEU A 245 10.53 -1.77 21.74
C LEU A 245 11.86 -2.31 21.20
N ASN A 246 12.26 -1.87 20.01
CA ASN A 246 13.57 -2.20 19.43
C ASN A 246 14.72 -1.74 20.35
N SER A 247 15.89 -2.37 20.25
CA SER A 247 17.05 -1.98 21.06
C SER A 247 17.46 -0.54 20.76
N ILE A 248 17.60 0.26 21.82
CA ILE A 248 18.01 1.66 21.70
C ILE A 248 19.54 1.69 21.64
N ASP A 249 20.05 1.68 20.41
CA ASP A 249 21.48 1.40 20.12
C ASP A 249 22.45 2.57 20.43
N SER A 250 21.98 3.71 20.97
CA SER A 250 22.81 4.87 21.31
C SER A 250 22.55 5.44 22.71
N ALA A 251 23.58 6.08 23.29
CA ALA A 251 23.46 6.91 24.49
C ALA A 251 22.92 8.34 24.21
N ASP A 252 22.66 8.65 22.94
CA ASP A 252 22.01 9.87 22.47
C ASP A 252 20.49 9.69 22.40
N TRP A 253 19.74 10.80 22.32
CA TRP A 253 18.29 10.80 22.18
C TRP A 253 17.83 10.17 20.85
N GLN A 254 16.88 9.25 20.92
CA GLN A 254 16.20 8.64 19.78
C GLN A 254 14.69 8.89 19.86
N THR A 255 14.06 9.20 18.72
CA THR A 255 12.60 9.26 18.61
C THR A 255 12.07 7.85 18.29
N LEU A 256 11.21 7.31 19.16
CA LEU A 256 10.47 6.08 18.90
C LEU A 256 9.04 6.40 18.48
N THR A 257 8.55 5.64 17.51
CA THR A 257 7.20 5.77 16.93
C THR A 257 6.55 4.40 16.97
N VAL A 258 5.46 4.28 17.74
CA VAL A 258 4.67 3.04 17.88
C VAL A 258 3.30 3.26 17.25
N PRO A 259 2.93 2.52 16.19
CA PRO A 259 1.59 2.61 15.61
C PRO A 259 0.53 2.25 16.67
N VAL A 260 -0.46 3.14 16.89
CA VAL A 260 -1.60 2.88 17.80
C VAL A 260 -2.31 1.57 17.43
N ASN A 261 -2.33 1.32 16.13
CA ASN A 261 -2.75 0.13 15.42
C ASN A 261 -2.22 -1.20 15.99
N ASP A 262 -0.92 -1.27 16.29
CA ASP A 262 -0.26 -2.48 16.80
C ASP A 262 -0.67 -2.80 18.24
N LEU A 263 -1.15 -1.78 18.96
CA LEU A 263 -1.68 -1.89 20.31
C LEU A 263 -3.16 -2.32 20.28
N VAL A 264 -3.94 -1.83 19.33
CA VAL A 264 -5.33 -2.27 19.07
C VAL A 264 -5.40 -3.73 18.63
N GLY A 265 -4.38 -4.25 17.95
CA GLY A 265 -4.26 -5.67 17.59
C GLY A 265 -4.17 -6.65 18.78
N GLN A 266 -4.11 -6.14 20.02
CA GLN A 266 -3.92 -6.90 21.25
C GLN A 266 -4.99 -6.60 22.31
N ASP A 267 -6.26 -6.43 21.90
CA ASP A 267 -7.45 -6.15 22.74
C ASP A 267 -7.53 -4.72 23.35
N LEU A 268 -6.72 -3.76 22.90
CA LEU A 268 -6.85 -2.35 23.32
C LEU A 268 -8.11 -1.68 22.73
N ASN A 269 -8.97 -1.16 23.60
CA ASN A 269 -10.15 -0.37 23.25
C ASN A 269 -9.89 1.14 23.38
N LEU A 270 -9.70 1.80 22.24
CA LEU A 270 -9.47 3.25 22.15
C LEU A 270 -10.59 4.11 22.74
N ALA A 271 -11.82 3.60 22.90
CA ALA A 271 -12.91 4.37 23.48
C ALA A 271 -12.80 4.58 25.01
N THR A 272 -11.89 3.85 25.67
CA THR A 272 -11.83 3.73 27.14
C THR A 272 -10.40 3.73 27.67
N ILE A 273 -9.48 4.49 27.06
CA ILE A 273 -8.08 4.58 27.49
C ILE A 273 -8.00 5.24 28.87
N ASP A 274 -7.26 4.65 29.81
CA ASP A 274 -7.05 5.22 31.15
C ASP A 274 -5.58 5.51 31.48
N THR A 275 -4.64 5.10 30.61
CA THR A 275 -3.22 5.49 30.67
C THR A 275 -2.70 6.04 29.34
N GLY A 276 -1.85 7.07 29.38
CA GLY A 276 -1.30 7.70 28.17
C GLY A 276 -0.09 6.96 27.60
N ILE A 277 0.67 6.34 28.50
CA ILE A 277 1.74 5.38 28.23
C ILE A 277 1.98 4.60 29.54
N VAL A 278 2.38 3.34 29.45
CA VAL A 278 3.02 2.56 30.52
C VAL A 278 4.34 2.07 29.98
N ILE A 279 5.47 2.27 30.67
CA ILE A 279 6.81 1.99 30.13
C ILE A 279 7.81 1.54 31.20
N TRP A 280 8.69 0.60 30.83
CA TRP A 280 9.67 -0.03 31.73
C TRP A 280 10.89 -0.61 30.98
N ALA A 281 11.94 -0.94 31.73
CA ALA A 281 13.11 -1.65 31.18
C ALA A 281 12.87 -3.17 31.19
N SER A 282 12.89 -3.80 30.01
CA SER A 282 12.46 -5.18 29.78
C SER A 282 13.27 -6.23 30.55
N ALA A 283 14.53 -5.93 30.88
CA ALA A 283 15.43 -6.84 31.57
C ALA A 283 15.26 -6.85 33.10
N TYR A 284 14.56 -5.86 33.68
CA TYR A 284 14.41 -5.68 35.14
C TYR A 284 15.75 -5.68 35.91
N THR A 285 16.78 -5.13 35.26
CA THR A 285 18.13 -4.89 35.78
C THR A 285 18.30 -3.41 36.15
N ASN A 286 19.41 -3.07 36.84
CA ASN A 286 19.75 -1.70 37.24
C ASN A 286 19.96 -0.79 36.02
N SER A 287 18.85 -0.23 35.52
CA SER A 287 18.77 0.50 34.26
C SER A 287 18.09 1.85 34.49
N VAL A 288 18.61 2.87 33.81
CA VAL A 288 18.13 4.24 33.90
C VAL A 288 17.94 4.77 32.49
N PHE A 289 16.76 5.25 32.18
CA PHE A 289 16.43 5.86 30.90
C PHE A 289 15.67 7.18 31.11
N GLN A 290 15.72 8.05 30.12
CA GLN A 290 15.04 9.33 30.11
C GLN A 290 14.01 9.38 28.98
N LEU A 291 12.92 10.12 29.20
CA LEU A 291 11.81 10.32 28.28
C LEU A 291 11.46 11.81 28.16
N ASP A 292 11.08 12.23 26.95
CA ASP A 292 10.50 13.54 26.67
C ASP A 292 9.53 13.45 25.47
N ASN A 293 8.75 14.51 25.23
CA ASN A 293 7.93 14.68 24.01
C ASN A 293 6.99 13.48 23.72
N VAL A 294 6.49 12.85 24.77
CA VAL A 294 5.56 11.71 24.73
C VAL A 294 4.18 12.20 24.34
N ARG A 295 3.66 11.75 23.20
CA ARG A 295 2.38 12.20 22.66
C ARG A 295 1.77 11.16 21.73
N TRP A 296 0.45 11.24 21.54
CA TRP A 296 -0.25 10.56 20.46
C TRP A 296 -0.44 11.57 19.32
N GLU A 297 -0.27 11.14 18.07
CA GLU A 297 -0.55 11.93 16.87
C GLU A 297 -1.56 11.18 15.99
N ALA A 298 -2.61 11.88 15.55
CA ALA A 298 -3.63 11.32 14.67
C ALA A 298 -3.07 11.08 13.26
N ALA A 299 -3.72 10.22 12.47
CA ALA A 299 -3.37 10.07 11.07
C ALA A 299 -3.73 11.36 10.26
N PRO A 300 -2.91 11.77 9.27
CA PRO A 300 -3.21 12.91 8.38
C PRO A 300 -4.58 12.88 7.68
N GLY A 301 -5.18 11.70 7.51
CA GLY A 301 -6.51 11.50 6.92
C GLY A 301 -7.67 11.50 7.92
N GLY A 302 -7.41 11.79 9.21
CA GLY A 302 -8.36 11.57 10.31
C GLY A 302 -8.36 10.11 10.80
N PRO A 303 -9.17 9.79 11.82
CA PRO A 303 -9.17 8.46 12.43
C PRO A 303 -9.61 7.39 11.45
N THR A 304 -8.71 6.46 11.13
CA THR A 304 -9.09 5.29 10.35
C THR A 304 -9.68 4.25 11.31
N THR A 305 -10.84 3.68 11.01
CA THR A 305 -11.30 2.42 11.64
C THR A 305 -10.51 1.22 11.09
N ASP A 306 -9.28 1.50 10.64
CA ASP A 306 -8.52 0.98 9.51
C ASP A 306 -7.01 0.94 9.84
N PRO A 307 -6.54 0.19 10.86
CA PRO A 307 -5.11 0.09 11.21
C PRO A 307 -4.03 -0.20 10.12
N GLY A 308 -4.34 -0.18 8.82
CA GLY A 308 -3.36 -0.11 7.72
C GLY A 308 -3.62 1.15 6.87
N THR A 309 -2.68 1.74 6.15
CA THR A 309 -1.32 1.30 5.80
C THR A 309 -0.46 2.55 5.64
N GLY A 310 0.56 2.75 6.49
CA GLY A 310 1.55 3.81 6.23
C GLY A 310 2.39 3.50 4.99
N PRO A 311 3.04 4.50 4.35
CA PRO A 311 4.05 4.23 3.33
C PRO A 311 5.18 3.39 3.92
N ILE A 312 5.87 2.61 3.09
CA ILE A 312 6.95 1.73 3.55
C ILE A 312 8.08 2.59 4.13
N ASN A 313 8.36 2.42 5.42
CA ASN A 313 9.21 3.31 6.21
C ASN A 313 10.66 2.82 6.38
N ASP A 314 11.09 1.81 5.63
CA ASP A 314 12.45 1.24 5.66
C ASP A 314 13.41 1.84 4.60
N ASN A 315 13.00 2.93 3.93
CA ASN A 315 13.65 3.51 2.75
C ASN A 315 13.69 2.60 1.52
N TRP A 316 12.78 1.64 1.38
CA TRP A 316 12.65 0.86 0.16
C TRP A 316 12.37 1.76 -1.05
N VAL A 317 13.20 1.60 -2.07
CA VAL A 317 13.01 2.21 -3.39
C VAL A 317 12.46 1.14 -4.32
N ASN A 318 11.37 1.46 -5.01
CA ASN A 318 10.83 0.62 -6.06
C ASN A 318 11.95 0.27 -7.07
N PRO A 319 12.22 -1.02 -7.34
CA PRO A 319 13.26 -1.43 -8.28
C PRO A 319 12.96 -1.06 -9.74
N ASN A 320 11.82 -0.39 -10.02
CA ASN A 320 11.38 0.03 -11.35
C ASN A 320 11.29 -1.16 -12.31
N PHE A 321 10.70 -2.26 -11.83
CA PHE A 321 10.53 -3.46 -12.66
C PHE A 321 9.73 -3.13 -13.92
N THR A 322 10.29 -3.53 -15.06
CA THR A 322 9.57 -3.60 -16.33
C THR A 322 8.98 -5.00 -16.49
N GLY A 323 8.25 -5.24 -17.58
CA GLY A 323 7.69 -6.56 -17.85
C GLY A 323 6.47 -6.51 -18.75
N TYR A 324 5.81 -7.65 -18.91
CA TYR A 324 4.64 -7.79 -19.78
C TYR A 324 3.45 -6.95 -19.28
N THR A 325 2.59 -6.50 -20.20
CA THR A 325 1.33 -5.79 -19.91
C THR A 325 0.22 -6.29 -20.83
N THR A 326 -1.01 -6.40 -20.30
CA THR A 326 -2.19 -6.74 -21.09
C THR A 326 -2.96 -5.50 -21.58
N PRO A 327 -3.68 -5.59 -22.71
CA PRO A 327 -4.64 -4.57 -23.13
C PRO A 327 -5.71 -4.27 -22.06
N THR A 328 -6.25 -3.05 -22.09
CA THR A 328 -7.38 -2.64 -21.24
C THR A 328 -8.75 -3.06 -21.79
N SER A 329 -8.80 -3.83 -22.89
CA SER A 329 -10.03 -4.36 -23.46
C SER A 329 -9.75 -5.58 -24.36
N TYR A 330 -10.72 -6.49 -24.45
CA TYR A 330 -10.66 -7.69 -25.30
C TYR A 330 -11.91 -7.75 -26.19
N SER A 331 -11.74 -8.20 -27.45
CA SER A 331 -12.86 -8.35 -28.38
C SER A 331 -13.86 -9.39 -27.85
N GLY A 332 -15.12 -9.00 -27.73
CA GLY A 332 -16.18 -9.84 -27.16
C GLY A 332 -16.29 -9.80 -25.64
N TYR A 333 -15.49 -8.96 -24.96
CA TYR A 333 -15.55 -8.76 -23.52
C TYR A 333 -15.72 -7.27 -23.17
N SER A 334 -16.24 -7.00 -21.97
CA SER A 334 -16.26 -5.69 -21.31
C SER A 334 -15.53 -5.76 -19.97
N LEU A 335 -14.89 -4.67 -19.55
CA LEU A 335 -14.34 -4.57 -18.20
C LEU A 335 -15.49 -4.57 -17.18
N LEU A 336 -15.49 -5.54 -16.28
CA LEU A 336 -16.48 -5.70 -15.22
C LEU A 336 -16.04 -4.97 -13.94
N TRP A 337 -14.77 -5.13 -13.58
CA TRP A 337 -14.18 -4.57 -12.37
C TRP A 337 -12.65 -4.51 -12.50
N SER A 338 -12.00 -3.59 -11.79
CA SER A 338 -10.55 -3.47 -11.73
C SER A 338 -10.10 -2.72 -10.48
N ASP A 339 -8.95 -3.10 -9.94
CA ASP A 339 -8.17 -2.26 -9.02
C ASP A 339 -6.79 -2.00 -9.66
N GLU A 340 -6.45 -0.72 -9.76
CA GLU A 340 -5.20 -0.19 -10.33
C GLU A 340 -4.31 0.43 -9.23
N PHE A 341 -4.64 0.17 -7.95
CA PHE A 341 -3.86 0.48 -6.75
C PHE A 341 -3.30 1.92 -6.65
N SER A 342 -3.97 2.87 -7.30
CA SER A 342 -3.57 4.29 -7.40
C SER A 342 -3.90 5.15 -6.17
N GLY A 343 -4.52 4.56 -5.13
CA GLY A 343 -4.79 5.22 -3.85
C GLY A 343 -3.55 5.30 -2.94
N SER A 344 -3.69 5.99 -1.81
CA SER A 344 -2.69 6.00 -0.74
C SER A 344 -2.86 4.88 0.29
N THR A 345 -4.02 4.22 0.30
CA THR A 345 -4.37 3.09 1.17
C THR A 345 -5.27 2.12 0.41
N LEU A 346 -5.27 0.84 0.80
CA LEU A 346 -6.09 -0.19 0.14
C LEU A 346 -7.59 0.18 0.23
N ASN A 347 -8.33 0.01 -0.87
CA ASN A 347 -9.76 0.32 -0.87
C ASN A 347 -10.55 -0.71 -0.05
N THR A 348 -10.84 -0.38 1.21
CA THR A 348 -11.62 -1.25 2.11
C THR A 348 -13.12 -1.26 1.83
N THR A 349 -13.61 -0.60 0.76
CA THR A 349 -14.94 -0.91 0.21
C THR A 349 -14.93 -2.13 -0.74
N GLU A 350 -13.76 -2.53 -1.23
CA GLU A 350 -13.56 -3.63 -2.18
C GLU A 350 -12.77 -4.80 -1.59
N TRP A 351 -11.79 -4.52 -0.72
CA TRP A 351 -10.94 -5.51 -0.07
C TRP A 351 -11.23 -5.67 1.43
N ASN A 352 -11.07 -6.89 1.95
CA ASN A 352 -10.99 -7.21 3.37
C ASN A 352 -9.59 -7.78 3.67
N TYR A 353 -9.16 -7.68 4.92
CA TYR A 353 -8.01 -8.42 5.44
C TYR A 353 -8.45 -9.70 6.15
N ASP A 354 -7.74 -10.80 5.93
CA ASP A 354 -7.68 -11.91 6.87
C ASP A 354 -6.61 -11.60 7.93
N ILE A 355 -6.93 -11.81 9.21
CA ILE A 355 -6.05 -11.47 10.35
C ILE A 355 -5.72 -12.74 11.15
N GLY A 356 -4.48 -12.83 11.64
CA GLY A 356 -4.00 -13.91 12.49
C GLY A 356 -3.42 -15.10 11.72
N THR A 357 -3.36 -16.24 12.42
CA THR A 357 -2.67 -17.45 11.96
C THR A 357 -3.62 -18.49 11.33
N GLY A 358 -4.91 -18.20 11.30
CA GLY A 358 -5.96 -19.16 10.96
C GLY A 358 -5.94 -20.42 11.82
N ASP A 359 -6.75 -21.41 11.43
CA ASP A 359 -6.72 -22.73 12.05
C ASP A 359 -5.51 -23.53 11.54
N ASN A 360 -4.65 -23.99 12.44
CA ASN A 360 -3.46 -24.80 12.14
C ASN A 360 -2.52 -24.19 11.06
N GLY A 361 -2.26 -22.88 11.13
CA GLY A 361 -1.45 -22.18 10.13
C GLY A 361 -2.16 -22.18 8.77
N TRP A 362 -3.38 -21.63 8.74
CA TRP A 362 -4.28 -21.59 7.58
C TRP A 362 -4.52 -22.94 6.89
N GLY A 363 -4.49 -24.03 7.67
CA GLY A 363 -4.61 -25.41 7.21
C GLY A 363 -3.31 -26.03 6.68
N ASN A 364 -2.26 -25.25 6.48
CA ASN A 364 -1.03 -25.59 5.75
C ASN A 364 0.25 -25.60 6.61
N ASP A 365 0.14 -25.46 7.93
CA ASP A 365 1.25 -25.21 8.86
C ASP A 365 2.04 -23.92 8.54
N GLU A 366 1.36 -22.90 7.98
CA GLU A 366 1.95 -21.59 7.71
C GLU A 366 2.50 -20.92 8.98
N GLU A 367 3.63 -20.22 8.86
CA GLU A 367 4.43 -19.70 9.97
C GLU A 367 4.13 -18.24 10.32
N GLN A 368 3.60 -17.45 9.38
CA GLN A 368 3.27 -16.03 9.60
C GLN A 368 2.01 -15.77 10.43
N TYR A 369 1.95 -14.57 10.99
CA TYR A 369 0.70 -13.91 11.41
C TYR A 369 0.26 -12.94 10.30
N TYR A 370 -0.93 -13.10 9.72
CA TYR A 370 -1.45 -12.11 8.78
C TYR A 370 -1.95 -10.86 9.52
N ARG A 371 -1.50 -9.68 9.11
CA ARG A 371 -1.91 -8.37 9.64
C ARG A 371 -1.95 -7.36 8.49
N ARG A 372 -2.64 -6.22 8.67
CA ARG A 372 -2.88 -5.27 7.56
C ARG A 372 -1.72 -4.31 7.32
N GLU A 373 -0.87 -4.11 8.33
CA GLU A 373 0.33 -3.25 8.31
C GLU A 373 1.45 -3.81 7.41
N ASN A 374 1.23 -5.02 6.89
CA ASN A 374 2.04 -5.69 5.88
C ASN A 374 1.47 -5.53 4.45
N ALA A 375 0.39 -4.79 4.26
CA ALA A 375 0.00 -4.25 2.97
C ALA A 375 0.34 -2.75 2.93
N SER A 376 0.58 -2.20 1.74
CA SER A 376 0.64 -0.75 1.51
C SER A 376 0.38 -0.44 0.04
N LEU A 377 0.01 0.81 -0.27
CA LEU A 377 -0.01 1.32 -1.64
C LEU A 377 1.09 2.36 -1.82
N GLN A 378 1.92 2.19 -2.84
CA GLN A 378 2.99 3.14 -3.20
C GLN A 378 3.20 3.14 -4.71
N GLU A 379 3.33 4.31 -5.33
CA GLU A 379 3.62 4.48 -6.76
C GLU A 379 2.63 3.78 -7.72
N GLY A 380 1.38 3.57 -7.29
CA GLY A 380 0.37 2.83 -8.05
C GLY A 380 0.45 1.31 -7.91
N LEU A 381 1.27 0.81 -6.98
CA LEU A 381 1.41 -0.62 -6.70
C LEU A 381 0.77 -0.96 -5.35
N LEU A 382 0.03 -2.06 -5.29
CA LEU A 382 -0.18 -2.80 -4.05
C LEU A 382 1.10 -3.55 -3.70
N ILE A 383 1.54 -3.41 -2.46
CA ILE A 383 2.71 -4.09 -1.93
C ILE A 383 2.27 -4.95 -0.76
N ILE A 384 2.41 -6.27 -0.87
CA ILE A 384 2.24 -7.22 0.23
C ILE A 384 3.62 -7.67 0.68
N GLU A 385 3.95 -7.38 1.94
CA GLU A 385 5.26 -7.50 2.52
C GLU A 385 5.31 -8.61 3.58
N ALA A 386 6.17 -9.60 3.41
CA ALA A 386 6.54 -10.55 4.45
C ALA A 386 7.75 -10.04 5.24
N LYS A 387 7.64 -9.96 6.58
CA LYS A 387 8.70 -9.52 7.50
C LYS A 387 9.11 -10.65 8.43
N GLU A 388 10.36 -10.61 8.88
CA GLU A 388 10.83 -11.35 10.05
C GLU A 388 10.73 -10.41 11.26
N GLU A 389 9.62 -10.52 11.99
CA GLU A 389 9.33 -9.74 13.20
C GLU A 389 8.48 -10.59 14.16
N ASN A 390 8.66 -10.41 15.47
CA ASN A 390 7.91 -11.16 16.46
C ASN A 390 6.55 -10.49 16.73
N PHE A 391 5.46 -11.13 16.29
CA PHE A 391 4.09 -10.65 16.50
C PHE A 391 3.12 -11.81 16.73
N GLY A 392 2.21 -11.70 17.69
CA GLY A 392 1.14 -12.69 17.91
C GLY A 392 1.62 -14.13 18.11
N ASN A 393 2.74 -14.33 18.82
CA ASN A 393 3.46 -15.61 19.00
C ASN A 393 4.03 -16.23 17.70
N ARG A 394 4.16 -15.47 16.61
CA ARG A 394 4.89 -15.86 15.39
C ARG A 394 6.13 -14.98 15.21
N SER A 395 7.11 -15.49 14.46
CA SER A 395 8.35 -14.77 14.12
C SER A 395 8.33 -14.17 12.71
N TYR A 396 7.20 -14.26 12.03
CA TYR A 396 6.99 -13.63 10.74
C TYR A 396 5.60 -12.99 10.67
N THR A 397 5.49 -11.92 9.92
CA THR A 397 4.21 -11.28 9.57
C THR A 397 4.08 -11.17 8.06
N SER A 398 2.85 -11.12 7.58
CA SER A 398 2.54 -10.76 6.19
C SER A 398 1.12 -10.25 6.07
N SER A 399 0.60 -10.07 4.86
CA SER A 399 -0.80 -9.72 4.61
C SER A 399 -1.51 -10.71 3.70
N ARG A 400 -2.82 -10.86 3.91
CA ARG A 400 -3.74 -11.66 3.11
C ARG A 400 -5.01 -10.85 2.91
N ILE A 401 -5.26 -10.44 1.68
CA ILE A 401 -6.42 -9.61 1.32
C ILE A 401 -7.39 -10.38 0.44
N LYS A 402 -8.69 -10.09 0.55
CA LYS A 402 -9.75 -10.77 -0.22
C LYS A 402 -10.94 -9.89 -0.55
N THR A 403 -11.57 -10.11 -1.70
CA THR A 403 -12.77 -9.37 -2.12
C THR A 403 -14.09 -9.96 -1.59
N GLN A 404 -14.02 -10.95 -0.69
CA GLN A 404 -15.17 -11.71 -0.18
C GLN A 404 -16.31 -10.81 0.32
N GLY A 405 -17.50 -10.98 -0.24
CA GLY A 405 -18.70 -10.21 0.15
C GLY A 405 -18.70 -8.74 -0.29
N LYS A 406 -17.71 -8.32 -1.09
CA LYS A 406 -17.57 -6.97 -1.68
C LYS A 406 -17.58 -7.05 -3.20
N PHE A 407 -16.71 -7.87 -3.77
CA PHE A 407 -16.72 -8.21 -5.20
C PHE A 407 -16.58 -9.73 -5.38
N ASN A 408 -17.62 -10.35 -5.95
CA ASN A 408 -17.61 -11.73 -6.42
C ASN A 408 -18.01 -11.71 -7.91
N PHE A 409 -17.54 -12.68 -8.69
CA PHE A 409 -17.90 -12.80 -10.11
C PHE A 409 -17.96 -14.27 -10.55
N LYS A 410 -18.55 -14.51 -11.72
CA LYS A 410 -18.62 -15.83 -12.35
C LYS A 410 -18.37 -15.72 -13.85
N TYR A 411 -17.41 -16.53 -14.32
CA TYR A 411 -16.90 -16.52 -15.69
C TYR A 411 -16.27 -15.19 -16.10
N GLY A 412 -15.50 -15.22 -17.20
CA GLY A 412 -14.78 -14.07 -17.71
C GLY A 412 -13.29 -14.32 -17.87
N ARG A 413 -12.53 -13.24 -17.99
CA ARG A 413 -11.07 -13.22 -17.97
C ARG A 413 -10.58 -12.40 -16.79
N VAL A 414 -9.65 -12.93 -16.02
CA VAL A 414 -8.90 -12.20 -14.98
C VAL A 414 -7.49 -12.00 -15.49
N ASP A 415 -6.96 -10.78 -15.38
CA ASP A 415 -5.54 -10.47 -15.54
C ASP A 415 -5.03 -9.84 -14.25
N ILE A 416 -3.93 -10.36 -13.70
CA ILE A 416 -3.24 -9.77 -12.54
C ILE A 416 -1.78 -9.55 -12.93
N ARG A 417 -1.33 -8.29 -12.92
CA ARG A 417 0.06 -7.94 -13.20
C ARG A 417 0.84 -7.83 -11.91
N ALA A 418 1.82 -8.71 -11.71
CA ALA A 418 2.55 -8.78 -10.45
C ALA A 418 4.01 -9.24 -10.60
N ALA A 419 4.83 -8.88 -9.61
CA ALA A 419 6.18 -9.37 -9.39
C ALA A 419 6.26 -9.99 -7.98
N MET A 420 6.99 -11.09 -7.85
CA MET A 420 6.94 -11.99 -6.70
C MET A 420 8.10 -11.79 -5.71
N PRO A 421 7.93 -12.16 -4.43
CA PRO A 421 9.03 -12.37 -3.49
C PRO A 421 9.91 -13.56 -3.92
N LYS A 422 11.05 -13.75 -3.24
CA LYS A 422 12.02 -14.84 -3.52
C LYS A 422 12.62 -15.41 -2.23
N GLY A 423 13.39 -16.50 -2.38
CA GLY A 423 14.08 -17.12 -1.25
C GLY A 423 13.22 -18.17 -0.53
N LYS A 424 13.89 -19.06 0.21
CA LYS A 424 13.29 -20.28 0.76
C LYS A 424 12.14 -19.93 1.71
N GLY A 425 11.03 -20.63 1.53
CA GLY A 425 9.86 -20.52 2.41
C GLY A 425 8.92 -19.37 2.09
N MET A 426 9.21 -18.56 1.07
CA MET A 426 8.21 -17.63 0.52
C MET A 426 7.19 -18.40 -0.32
N TRP A 427 5.91 -18.10 -0.13
CA TRP A 427 4.81 -18.66 -0.90
C TRP A 427 3.77 -17.58 -1.23
N PRO A 428 4.03 -16.75 -2.27
CA PRO A 428 3.03 -15.83 -2.80
C PRO A 428 1.94 -16.61 -3.55
N ALA A 429 0.70 -16.13 -3.42
CA ALA A 429 -0.45 -16.68 -4.12
C ALA A 429 -1.41 -15.57 -4.60
N LEU A 430 -1.93 -15.77 -5.82
CA LEU A 430 -2.99 -14.98 -6.44
C LEU A 430 -4.07 -15.97 -6.87
N TRP A 431 -5.18 -16.02 -6.13
CA TRP A 431 -6.10 -17.15 -6.16
C TRP A 431 -7.54 -16.74 -5.84
N MET A 432 -8.45 -17.70 -5.87
CA MET A 432 -9.89 -17.49 -5.76
C MET A 432 -10.56 -18.60 -4.96
N LEU A 433 -11.54 -18.24 -4.12
CA LEU A 433 -12.41 -19.19 -3.43
C LEU A 433 -13.88 -18.97 -3.80
N GLY A 434 -14.67 -20.04 -3.81
CA GLY A 434 -16.12 -19.97 -4.01
C GLY A 434 -16.79 -19.12 -2.93
N GLU A 435 -17.65 -18.19 -3.34
CA GLU A 435 -18.37 -17.23 -2.48
C GLU A 435 -19.05 -17.93 -1.28
N ASN A 436 -19.64 -19.09 -1.54
CA ASN A 436 -20.40 -19.89 -0.60
C ASN A 436 -19.56 -20.65 0.45
N ILE A 437 -18.23 -20.46 0.51
CA ILE A 437 -17.33 -21.15 1.44
C ILE A 437 -17.77 -21.03 2.91
N THR A 438 -18.33 -19.90 3.33
CA THR A 438 -18.86 -19.70 4.69
C THR A 438 -20.06 -20.59 5.02
N SER A 439 -20.77 -21.08 3.99
CA SER A 439 -21.99 -21.88 4.13
C SER A 439 -21.76 -23.38 3.96
N ILE A 440 -20.77 -23.79 3.14
CA ILE A 440 -20.52 -25.21 2.82
C ILE A 440 -19.09 -25.69 3.09
N GLY A 441 -18.15 -24.78 3.37
CA GLY A 441 -16.75 -25.10 3.66
C GLY A 441 -15.92 -25.56 2.45
N TRP A 442 -14.61 -25.57 2.66
CA TRP A 442 -13.65 -26.19 1.76
C TRP A 442 -13.67 -27.73 1.92
N PRO A 443 -13.47 -28.54 0.87
CA PRO A 443 -13.23 -28.18 -0.54
C PRO A 443 -14.53 -28.03 -1.36
N TYR A 444 -15.70 -28.03 -0.72
CA TYR A 444 -17.01 -28.05 -1.42
C TYR A 444 -17.32 -26.76 -2.17
N SER A 445 -16.81 -25.62 -1.71
CA SER A 445 -16.91 -24.31 -2.38
C SER A 445 -16.10 -24.23 -3.68
N GLY A 446 -15.04 -25.04 -3.80
CA GLY A 446 -14.03 -24.93 -4.84
C GLY A 446 -13.02 -23.81 -4.60
N GLU A 447 -11.86 -23.96 -5.24
CA GLU A 447 -10.68 -23.10 -5.18
C GLU A 447 -10.02 -23.05 -6.56
N ILE A 448 -9.57 -21.88 -7.01
CA ILE A 448 -8.88 -21.69 -8.29
C ILE A 448 -7.65 -20.81 -8.07
N ASP A 449 -6.48 -21.39 -8.22
CA ASP A 449 -5.19 -20.75 -8.02
C ASP A 449 -4.69 -20.26 -9.38
N ILE A 450 -4.75 -18.94 -9.62
CA ILE A 450 -4.32 -18.34 -10.89
C ILE A 450 -2.79 -18.39 -10.98
N MET A 451 -2.12 -18.13 -9.85
CA MET A 451 -0.69 -18.25 -9.67
C MET A 451 -0.38 -18.62 -8.21
N GLU A 452 0.45 -19.64 -8.04
CA GLU A 452 1.28 -19.83 -6.85
C GLU A 452 2.76 -19.95 -7.25
N MET A 453 3.65 -19.63 -6.32
CA MET A 453 5.09 -19.89 -6.45
C MET A 453 5.65 -20.42 -5.13
N VAL A 454 6.64 -21.31 -5.21
CA VAL A 454 7.52 -21.64 -4.06
C VAL A 454 8.85 -20.92 -4.25
N GLY A 455 9.22 -20.06 -3.32
CA GLY A 455 10.52 -19.40 -3.29
C GLY A 455 11.66 -20.32 -2.81
N GLY A 456 12.87 -20.02 -3.28
CA GLY A 456 14.09 -20.75 -2.98
C GLY A 456 14.38 -21.90 -3.94
N SER A 457 15.60 -22.45 -3.81
CA SER A 457 16.06 -23.61 -4.60
C SER A 457 16.03 -23.43 -6.13
N GLY A 458 15.95 -22.20 -6.64
CA GLY A 458 15.88 -21.90 -8.08
C GLY A 458 14.50 -22.16 -8.68
N LEU A 459 13.45 -22.13 -7.84
CA LEU A 459 12.05 -22.31 -8.26
C LEU A 459 11.34 -20.97 -8.55
N GLU A 460 12.03 -19.85 -8.31
CA GLU A 460 11.53 -18.49 -8.57
C GLU A 460 11.16 -18.20 -10.04
N ASN A 461 11.54 -19.08 -10.98
CA ASN A 461 11.15 -18.99 -12.38
C ASN A 461 9.93 -19.85 -12.74
N ARG A 462 9.19 -20.39 -11.76
CA ARG A 462 8.09 -21.34 -12.00
C ARG A 462 6.81 -20.95 -11.28
N THR A 463 5.78 -20.62 -12.06
CA THR A 463 4.39 -20.50 -11.60
C THR A 463 3.71 -21.87 -11.57
N VAL A 464 2.75 -22.04 -10.66
CA VAL A 464 1.82 -23.16 -10.58
C VAL A 464 0.40 -22.60 -10.73
N GLY A 465 -0.47 -23.31 -11.43
CA GLY A 465 -1.89 -22.98 -11.54
C GLY A 465 -2.72 -24.24 -11.30
N THR A 466 -3.65 -24.15 -10.34
CA THR A 466 -4.35 -25.32 -9.77
C THR A 466 -5.84 -25.03 -9.58
N ALA A 467 -6.64 -26.08 -9.51
CA ALA A 467 -8.02 -26.00 -9.06
C ALA A 467 -8.31 -27.14 -8.06
N HIS A 468 -8.98 -26.85 -6.95
CA HIS A 468 -9.34 -27.82 -5.90
C HIS A 468 -10.86 -27.91 -5.72
N TRP A 469 -11.38 -29.12 -5.47
CA TRP A 469 -12.82 -29.37 -5.29
C TRP A 469 -13.11 -30.65 -4.48
N ASN A 470 -14.38 -30.87 -4.12
CA ASN A 470 -14.82 -32.14 -3.54
C ASN A 470 -15.15 -33.19 -4.61
N SER A 471 -14.35 -34.26 -4.70
CA SER A 471 -14.56 -35.40 -5.61
C SER A 471 -15.49 -36.49 -5.05
N GLY A 472 -16.06 -36.30 -3.86
CA GLY A 472 -16.80 -37.35 -3.14
C GLY A 472 -18.19 -37.68 -3.70
N GLY A 473 -18.71 -36.86 -4.61
CA GLY A 473 -20.06 -36.99 -5.16
C GLY A 473 -21.18 -36.84 -4.13
N THR A 474 -22.43 -37.13 -4.54
CA THR A 474 -23.58 -37.25 -3.63
C THR A 474 -24.03 -38.70 -3.49
N TYR A 475 -24.41 -39.11 -2.28
CA TYR A 475 -25.11 -40.36 -2.04
C TYR A 475 -26.28 -40.18 -1.05
N GLN A 476 -27.24 -41.10 -1.09
CA GLN A 476 -28.33 -41.14 -0.11
C GLN A 476 -27.97 -42.10 1.02
N ALA A 477 -28.05 -41.63 2.26
CA ALA A 477 -28.01 -42.48 3.44
C ALA A 477 -28.91 -41.92 4.54
N ASP A 478 -29.64 -42.79 5.23
CA ASP A 478 -30.56 -42.45 6.32
C ASP A 478 -31.67 -41.45 5.92
N GLY A 479 -32.03 -41.42 4.62
CA GLY A 479 -33.00 -40.47 4.06
C GLY A 479 -32.45 -39.06 3.80
N VAL A 480 -31.14 -38.86 3.91
CA VAL A 480 -30.46 -37.58 3.72
C VAL A 480 -29.42 -37.69 2.59
N THR A 481 -29.36 -36.67 1.74
CA THR A 481 -28.26 -36.49 0.77
C THR A 481 -26.98 -36.15 1.53
N LYS A 482 -25.98 -37.03 1.48
CA LYS A 482 -24.65 -36.81 2.05
C LYS A 482 -23.64 -36.58 0.92
N GLN A 483 -22.65 -35.72 1.17
CA GLN A 483 -21.41 -35.69 0.40
C GLN A 483 -20.26 -36.07 1.34
N PRO A 484 -19.41 -37.05 1.00
CA PRO A 484 -18.22 -37.35 1.78
C PRO A 484 -17.12 -36.33 1.48
N TYR A 485 -16.29 -36.06 2.48
CA TYR A 485 -15.11 -35.21 2.35
C TYR A 485 -14.02 -35.96 1.59
N ALA A 486 -13.76 -35.53 0.36
CA ALA A 486 -12.78 -36.13 -0.56
C ALA A 486 -12.16 -35.03 -1.44
N PRO A 487 -11.26 -34.18 -0.88
CA PRO A 487 -10.54 -33.17 -1.65
C PRO A 487 -9.78 -33.81 -2.81
N ALA A 488 -9.92 -33.20 -3.97
CA ALA A 488 -9.14 -33.49 -5.17
C ALA A 488 -8.60 -32.18 -5.74
N SER A 489 -7.50 -32.26 -6.49
CA SER A 489 -6.93 -31.14 -7.21
C SER A 489 -6.44 -31.54 -8.60
N PHE A 490 -6.34 -30.55 -9.48
CA PHE A 490 -5.78 -30.68 -10.82
C PHE A 490 -5.11 -29.37 -11.21
N GLY A 491 -3.87 -29.44 -11.66
CA GLY A 491 -3.05 -28.27 -11.96
C GLY A 491 -1.79 -28.66 -12.73
N ASP A 492 -1.04 -27.65 -13.17
CA ASP A 492 0.22 -27.80 -13.87
C ASP A 492 1.11 -26.58 -13.63
N THR A 493 2.34 -26.61 -14.15
CA THR A 493 3.36 -25.57 -13.90
C THR A 493 3.88 -24.97 -15.19
N LYS A 494 4.34 -23.72 -15.11
CA LYS A 494 5.06 -23.06 -16.20
C LYS A 494 6.37 -22.50 -15.70
N THR A 495 7.46 -23.02 -16.25
CA THR A 495 8.81 -22.51 -16.02
C THR A 495 9.19 -21.52 -17.12
N LEU A 496 9.68 -20.35 -16.71
CA LEU A 496 10.27 -19.32 -17.57
C LEU A 496 11.68 -19.72 -18.04
N SER A 497 12.06 -19.25 -19.22
CA SER A 497 13.34 -19.53 -19.85
C SER A 497 14.25 -18.28 -19.83
N GLY A 498 15.46 -18.37 -20.39
CA GLY A 498 16.35 -17.21 -20.53
C GLY A 498 17.00 -16.68 -19.24
N GLY A 499 16.66 -17.23 -18.06
CA GLY A 499 17.16 -16.75 -16.76
C GLY A 499 16.25 -15.71 -16.09
N GLU A 500 15.08 -15.44 -16.69
CA GLU A 500 14.01 -14.64 -16.10
C GLU A 500 13.38 -15.34 -14.89
N THR A 501 12.92 -14.57 -13.91
CA THR A 501 12.22 -15.10 -12.73
C THR A 501 11.00 -14.23 -12.41
N LEU A 502 10.00 -14.81 -11.74
CA LEU A 502 8.82 -14.08 -11.30
C LEU A 502 9.16 -12.94 -10.32
N ALA A 503 10.39 -12.92 -9.78
CA ALA A 503 10.89 -11.97 -8.79
C ALA A 503 11.87 -10.91 -9.35
N ASN A 504 12.05 -10.83 -10.68
CA ASN A 504 12.90 -9.81 -11.31
C ASN A 504 12.23 -9.00 -12.44
N ALA A 505 10.99 -9.33 -12.80
CA ALA A 505 10.15 -8.61 -13.75
C ALA A 505 8.67 -8.70 -13.33
N PHE A 506 7.83 -7.81 -13.88
CA PHE A 506 6.38 -7.97 -13.82
C PHE A 506 5.89 -8.96 -14.88
N HIS A 507 5.09 -9.92 -14.46
CA HIS A 507 4.36 -10.83 -15.34
C HIS A 507 2.86 -10.61 -15.21
N VAL A 508 2.09 -10.96 -16.23
CA VAL A 508 0.62 -11.01 -16.14
C VAL A 508 0.16 -12.45 -16.03
N PHE A 509 -0.40 -12.80 -14.88
CA PHE A 509 -1.02 -14.09 -14.61
C PHE A 509 -2.50 -13.97 -14.95
N SER A 510 -2.99 -14.85 -15.84
CA SER A 510 -4.36 -14.76 -16.32
C SER A 510 -5.12 -16.07 -16.25
N LEU A 511 -6.41 -15.95 -15.91
CA LEU A 511 -7.38 -17.03 -15.97
C LEU A 511 -8.48 -16.66 -16.96
N VAL A 512 -8.71 -17.51 -17.97
CA VAL A 512 -9.92 -17.47 -18.80
C VAL A 512 -10.86 -18.58 -18.33
N TRP A 513 -12.00 -18.17 -17.77
CA TRP A 513 -12.99 -19.02 -17.14
C TRP A 513 -14.32 -18.93 -17.89
N THR A 514 -14.75 -20.05 -18.44
CA THR A 514 -16.04 -20.20 -19.13
C THR A 514 -16.92 -21.19 -18.39
N SER A 515 -18.19 -21.32 -18.77
CA SER A 515 -19.10 -22.36 -18.24
C SER A 515 -18.65 -23.80 -18.47
N SER A 516 -17.63 -24.03 -19.30
CA SER A 516 -17.11 -25.36 -19.65
C SER A 516 -15.67 -25.61 -19.26
N ARG A 517 -14.87 -24.56 -19.01
CA ARG A 517 -13.41 -24.67 -19.00
C ARG A 517 -12.73 -23.55 -18.23
N LEU A 518 -11.70 -23.91 -17.46
CA LEU A 518 -10.67 -23.04 -16.89
C LEU A 518 -9.41 -23.13 -17.75
N THR A 519 -8.73 -22.00 -17.99
CA THR A 519 -7.52 -21.94 -18.80
C THR A 519 -6.56 -20.89 -18.24
N TRP A 520 -5.33 -21.31 -17.94
CA TRP A 520 -4.31 -20.48 -17.29
C TRP A 520 -3.24 -20.04 -18.28
N TYR A 521 -2.81 -18.79 -18.12
CA TYR A 521 -1.80 -18.14 -18.94
C TYR A 521 -0.81 -17.40 -18.02
N ILE A 522 0.42 -17.25 -18.51
CA ILE A 522 1.35 -16.23 -18.05
C ILE A 522 1.84 -15.48 -19.30
N ASP A 523 1.74 -14.15 -19.29
CA ASP A 523 2.11 -13.27 -20.41
C ASP A 523 1.42 -13.65 -21.74
N ASP A 524 0.11 -13.92 -21.67
CA ASP A 524 -0.74 -14.50 -22.74
C ASP A 524 -0.26 -15.86 -23.31
N VAL A 525 0.76 -16.50 -22.72
CA VAL A 525 1.18 -17.87 -23.05
C VAL A 525 0.37 -18.87 -22.24
N GLN A 526 -0.57 -19.57 -22.90
CA GLN A 526 -1.34 -20.65 -22.30
C GLN A 526 -0.40 -21.77 -21.80
N TYR A 527 -0.60 -22.23 -20.56
CA TYR A 527 0.17 -23.36 -20.02
C TYR A 527 -0.68 -24.47 -19.42
N HIS A 528 -1.83 -24.15 -18.79
CA HIS A 528 -2.71 -25.16 -18.21
C HIS A 528 -4.18 -25.00 -18.63
N THR A 529 -4.96 -26.07 -18.57
CA THR A 529 -6.40 -26.03 -18.83
C THR A 529 -7.15 -27.23 -18.26
N MET A 530 -8.38 -26.99 -17.79
CA MET A 530 -9.24 -27.99 -17.16
C MET A 530 -10.68 -27.84 -17.65
N ALA A 531 -11.32 -28.94 -18.06
CA ALA A 531 -12.74 -28.95 -18.39
C ALA A 531 -13.58 -29.13 -17.12
N ILE A 532 -14.52 -28.21 -16.86
CA ILE A 532 -15.36 -28.14 -15.65
C ILE A 532 -16.84 -28.47 -15.88
N ASN A 533 -17.18 -28.92 -17.09
CA ASN A 533 -18.51 -29.45 -17.44
C ASN A 533 -18.51 -30.98 -17.65
N SER A 534 -17.43 -31.66 -17.29
CA SER A 534 -17.21 -33.10 -17.53
C SER A 534 -17.84 -34.02 -16.47
N SER A 535 -18.03 -33.54 -15.23
CA SER A 535 -18.73 -34.25 -14.16
C SER A 535 -19.54 -33.29 -13.27
N ALA A 536 -20.45 -33.84 -12.45
CA ALA A 536 -21.23 -33.06 -11.48
C ALA A 536 -20.40 -32.61 -10.26
N GLU A 537 -19.26 -33.25 -10.00
CA GLU A 537 -18.35 -32.88 -8.89
C GLU A 537 -17.69 -31.52 -9.12
N LEU A 538 -17.50 -31.14 -10.40
CA LEU A 538 -16.91 -29.87 -10.82
C LEU A 538 -17.89 -28.70 -10.81
N SER A 539 -19.13 -28.90 -10.32
CA SER A 539 -20.17 -27.87 -10.25
C SER A 539 -19.86 -26.70 -9.31
N ALA A 540 -18.84 -26.84 -8.44
CA ALA A 540 -18.27 -25.73 -7.68
C ALA A 540 -17.78 -24.61 -8.61
N PHE A 541 -17.03 -24.94 -9.66
CA PHE A 541 -16.49 -24.00 -10.66
C PHE A 541 -17.54 -23.38 -11.60
N GLN A 542 -18.83 -23.59 -11.31
CA GLN A 542 -19.99 -22.98 -11.99
C GLN A 542 -20.75 -22.02 -11.04
N LYS A 543 -20.15 -21.67 -9.90
CA LYS A 543 -20.62 -20.68 -8.91
C LYS A 543 -19.82 -19.38 -9.00
N GLU A 544 -20.17 -18.41 -8.16
CA GLU A 544 -19.40 -17.16 -8.02
C GLU A 544 -18.21 -17.37 -7.09
N PHE A 545 -17.11 -16.67 -7.38
CA PHE A 545 -15.85 -16.70 -6.65
C PHE A 545 -15.40 -15.28 -6.31
N PHE A 546 -14.60 -15.13 -5.25
CA PHE A 546 -13.91 -13.90 -4.87
C PHE A 546 -12.40 -14.07 -4.98
N LEU A 547 -11.67 -12.97 -5.12
CA LEU A 547 -10.20 -12.94 -5.24
C LEU A 547 -9.53 -12.95 -3.85
N ILE A 548 -8.34 -13.53 -3.76
CA ILE A 548 -7.48 -13.56 -2.57
C ILE A 548 -6.02 -13.38 -3.01
N PHE A 549 -5.32 -12.40 -2.44
CA PHE A 549 -3.89 -12.17 -2.63
C PHE A 549 -3.15 -12.26 -1.29
N ASN A 550 -2.06 -13.02 -1.20
CA ASN A 550 -1.23 -13.10 0.01
C ASN A 550 0.22 -13.49 -0.28
N VAL A 551 1.08 -13.32 0.73
CA VAL A 551 2.39 -13.96 0.81
C VAL A 551 2.45 -14.79 2.08
N ALA A 552 2.34 -16.11 1.96
CA ALA A 552 2.61 -17.01 3.07
C ALA A 552 4.13 -17.13 3.33
N VAL A 553 4.48 -17.41 4.58
CA VAL A 553 5.85 -17.70 5.02
C VAL A 553 5.84 -19.07 5.70
N GLY A 554 6.68 -19.99 5.25
CA GLY A 554 6.67 -21.37 5.72
C GLY A 554 5.44 -22.16 5.27
N GLY A 555 5.18 -23.28 5.92
CA GLY A 555 4.12 -24.23 5.55
C GLY A 555 4.63 -25.51 4.87
N ARG A 556 3.79 -26.54 4.81
CA ARG A 556 4.16 -27.91 4.39
C ARG A 556 4.74 -28.01 2.98
N TRP A 557 4.28 -27.17 2.05
CA TRP A 557 4.71 -27.20 0.65
C TRP A 557 6.00 -26.39 0.39
N PRO A 558 6.08 -25.09 0.73
CA PRO A 558 7.31 -24.33 0.54
C PRO A 558 8.40 -24.72 1.55
N GLY A 559 8.04 -25.27 2.72
CA GLY A 559 8.91 -25.49 3.88
C GLY A 559 9.32 -24.18 4.56
N SER A 560 9.81 -24.27 5.80
CA SER A 560 10.26 -23.10 6.57
C SER A 560 11.35 -22.28 5.86
N PRO A 561 11.44 -20.96 6.12
CA PRO A 561 12.62 -20.15 5.83
C PRO A 561 13.92 -20.75 6.40
N ASN A 562 15.06 -20.30 5.87
CA ASN A 562 16.37 -20.68 6.39
C ASN A 562 17.35 -19.50 6.39
N SER A 563 18.60 -19.72 6.81
CA SER A 563 19.62 -18.67 6.91
C SER A 563 20.01 -17.96 5.59
N ASN A 564 19.47 -18.41 4.45
CA ASN A 564 19.63 -17.74 3.14
C ASN A 564 18.35 -17.03 2.68
N THR A 565 17.25 -17.11 3.44
CA THR A 565 16.05 -16.31 3.20
C THR A 565 16.31 -14.90 3.72
N THR A 566 16.13 -13.90 2.86
CA THR A 566 16.38 -12.49 3.20
C THR A 566 15.05 -11.78 3.44
N PHE A 567 14.90 -11.07 4.55
CA PHE A 567 13.72 -10.26 4.84
C PHE A 567 14.03 -8.75 4.78
N PRO A 568 13.04 -7.88 4.51
CA PRO A 568 11.67 -8.21 4.08
C PRO A 568 11.62 -8.81 2.66
N GLN A 569 10.51 -9.45 2.33
CA GLN A 569 10.17 -9.91 0.98
C GLN A 569 8.85 -9.28 0.54
N ARG A 570 8.71 -8.93 -0.74
CA ARG A 570 7.55 -8.18 -1.25
C ARG A 570 6.97 -8.82 -2.49
N MET A 571 5.65 -9.01 -2.51
CA MET A 571 4.86 -9.15 -3.73
C MET A 571 4.37 -7.76 -4.14
N LEU A 572 4.64 -7.37 -5.39
CA LEU A 572 4.19 -6.11 -5.97
C LEU A 572 3.08 -6.44 -6.97
N VAL A 573 1.92 -5.78 -6.88
CA VAL A 573 0.80 -5.94 -7.81
C VAL A 573 0.47 -4.57 -8.40
N ASP A 574 0.56 -4.46 -9.72
CA ASP A 574 0.34 -3.22 -10.49
C ASP A 574 -1.15 -3.04 -10.82
N TYR A 575 -1.84 -4.11 -11.19
CA TYR A 575 -3.29 -4.11 -11.34
C TYR A 575 -3.89 -5.50 -11.23
N VAL A 576 -5.18 -5.54 -10.91
CA VAL A 576 -6.08 -6.65 -11.24
C VAL A 576 -7.23 -6.13 -12.09
N ARG A 577 -7.50 -6.80 -13.21
CA ARG A 577 -8.60 -6.46 -14.14
C ARG A 577 -9.44 -7.70 -14.41
N VAL A 578 -10.75 -7.58 -14.25
CA VAL A 578 -11.73 -8.64 -14.50
C VAL A 578 -12.65 -8.21 -15.64
N PHE A 579 -12.68 -9.01 -16.69
CA PHE A 579 -13.47 -8.80 -17.89
C PHE A 579 -14.55 -9.88 -18.02
N GLN A 580 -15.74 -9.53 -18.48
CA GLN A 580 -16.84 -10.47 -18.71
C GLN A 580 -17.24 -10.50 -20.18
N GLU A 581 -17.65 -11.65 -20.69
CA GLU A 581 -18.12 -11.83 -22.08
C GLU A 581 -19.43 -11.05 -22.32
N ASN A 582 -19.56 -10.43 -23.51
CA ASN A 582 -20.62 -9.47 -23.87
C ASN A 582 -21.98 -10.11 -24.22
#